data_AF-A0A968SVR9-F1
#
_entry.id   AF-A0A968SVR9-F1
#
_cell.length_a   1.000
_cell.length_b   1.000
_cell.length_c   1.000
_cell.angle_alpha   90.00
_cell.angle_beta   90.00
_cell.angle_gamma   90.00
#
_symmetry.space_group_name_H-M   'P 1'
#
loop_
_entity.id
_entity.type
_entity.pdbx_description
1 polymer ?
#
loop_
_entity_poly.entity_id
_entity_poly.type
_entity_poly.pdbx_seq_one_letter_code
_entity_poly.pdbx_strand_id
1 'polypeptide(L)'
;MLYLVFQFTTLLSLHTLWLLEGWQQTAGGRLAGWLRALGTFEALGALATLHHDQPEWAFPTIDAHAEALEAKGIGHPLLADKVRVANEVQLGPPGSFLLVTGSNMAGKSTLLRALGLNIVLAQAGGPVCARAMLLPPVELATAIRVQDSLEEGVSYFMAELRRLKQVVERAEELERGSGVRSQNSEEAAHPDVPRRLLYLLDEILHGTNSGERQIAARRIIRHLIDQGAIGAVSTHDLELASTPELAEATVAVHFAEDFRRTPAGPEMRFDYKLRPGIATSTNALKLMEIIGLEVGTMVEPSAENGERRTNQLTERTQSAIFRPQQRDRNREALCYNDSIHDTVRQRGGAYARVFGVLPWGARAF
;
A
#
# COMPACT_ATOMS: atom_id res chain seq x y z
N MET A 1 1.36 62.03 5.55
CA MET A 1 1.44 62.87 6.77
C MET A 1 0.20 62.79 7.66
N LEU A 2 -1.03 62.79 7.11
CA LEU A 2 -2.27 62.78 7.91
C LEU A 2 -2.39 61.56 8.85
N TYR A 3 -2.01 60.37 8.38
CA TYR A 3 -2.01 59.14 9.19
C TYR A 3 -1.10 59.23 10.42
N LEU A 4 0.11 59.80 10.27
CA LEU A 4 1.04 59.98 11.39
C LEU A 4 0.47 60.97 12.42
N VAL A 5 -0.07 62.10 11.97
CA VAL A 5 -0.70 63.08 12.87
C VAL A 5 -1.83 62.42 13.65
N PHE A 6 -2.70 61.67 12.97
CA PHE A 6 -3.81 60.95 13.61
C PHE A 6 -3.33 59.85 14.58
N GLN A 7 -2.33 59.06 14.21
CA GLN A 7 -1.78 57.99 15.05
C GLN A 7 -1.11 58.56 16.31
N PHE A 8 -0.40 59.69 16.20
CA PHE A 8 0.22 60.35 17.35
C PHE A 8 -0.82 61.02 18.27
N THR A 9 -1.88 61.62 17.73
CA THR A 9 -2.91 62.28 18.56
C THR A 9 -3.86 61.30 19.23
N THR A 10 -4.15 60.16 18.59
CA THR A 10 -5.11 59.16 19.10
C THR A 10 -4.46 57.96 19.77
N LEU A 11 -3.13 57.80 19.65
CA LEU A 11 -2.38 56.63 20.13
C LEU A 11 -3.03 55.29 19.70
N LEU A 12 -3.66 55.27 18.54
CA LEU A 12 -4.52 54.17 18.09
C LEU A 12 -3.81 52.81 18.18
N SER A 13 -2.53 52.73 17.81
CA SER A 13 -1.75 51.49 17.89
C SER A 13 -1.59 50.95 19.31
N LEU A 14 -1.42 51.83 20.31
CA LEU A 14 -1.33 51.42 21.71
C LEU A 14 -2.67 50.92 22.23
N HIS A 15 -3.77 51.59 21.87
CA HIS A 15 -5.11 51.12 22.21
C HIS A 15 -5.41 49.76 21.56
N THR A 16 -5.06 49.56 20.28
CA THR A 16 -5.22 48.27 19.60
C THR A 16 -4.36 47.18 20.23
N LEU A 17 -3.11 47.48 20.60
CA LEU A 17 -2.23 46.52 21.27
C LEU A 17 -2.81 46.11 22.62
N TRP A 18 -3.28 47.08 23.43
CA TRP A 18 -3.87 46.79 24.73
C TRP A 18 -5.15 45.97 24.63
N LEU A 19 -6.01 46.26 23.64
CA LEU A 19 -7.20 45.44 23.35
C LEU A 19 -6.81 44.02 22.92
N LEU A 20 -5.78 43.88 22.09
CA LEU A 20 -5.28 42.58 21.64
C LEU A 20 -4.71 41.76 22.79
N GLU A 21 -3.92 42.38 23.69
CA GLU A 21 -3.39 41.72 24.89
C GLU A 21 -4.52 41.30 25.84
N GLY A 22 -5.52 42.16 26.05
CA GLY A 22 -6.71 41.81 26.86
C GLY A 22 -7.50 40.65 26.26
N TRP A 23 -7.67 40.62 24.93
CA TRP A 23 -8.26 39.48 24.24
C TRP A 23 -7.39 38.22 24.37
N GLN A 24 -6.08 38.33 24.23
CA GLN A 24 -5.16 37.20 24.34
C GLN A 24 -5.20 36.59 25.75
N GLN A 25 -5.27 37.41 26.80
CA GLN A 25 -5.37 36.94 28.19
C GLN A 25 -6.69 36.21 28.46
N THR A 26 -7.80 36.67 27.86
CA THR A 26 -9.13 36.10 28.12
C THR A 26 -9.47 34.91 27.21
N ALA A 27 -9.05 34.94 25.94
CA ALA A 27 -9.43 33.97 24.92
C ALA A 27 -8.26 33.14 24.35
N GLY A 28 -7.01 33.59 24.51
CA GLY A 28 -5.84 32.93 23.90
C GLY A 28 -5.68 31.46 24.29
N GLY A 29 -5.95 31.11 25.56
CA GLY A 29 -5.93 29.72 26.02
C GLY A 29 -7.01 28.82 25.40
N ARG A 30 -8.10 29.42 24.88
CA ARG A 30 -9.23 28.69 24.25
C ARG A 30 -9.08 28.57 22.74
N LEU A 31 -8.28 29.43 22.10
CA LEU A 31 -8.13 29.50 20.65
C LEU A 31 -7.75 28.14 20.03
N ALA A 32 -6.80 27.44 20.64
CA ALA A 32 -6.40 26.12 20.16
C ALA A 32 -7.58 25.12 20.22
N GLY A 33 -8.41 25.18 21.26
CA GLY A 33 -9.63 24.38 21.37
C GLY A 33 -10.65 24.69 20.27
N TRP A 34 -10.88 25.97 19.98
CA TRP A 34 -11.80 26.41 18.93
C TRP A 34 -11.34 26.00 17.54
N LEU A 35 -10.05 26.17 17.23
CA LEU A 35 -9.48 25.73 15.95
C LEU A 35 -9.59 24.21 15.79
N ARG A 36 -9.45 23.44 16.88
CA ARG A 36 -9.69 21.99 16.84
C ARG A 36 -11.13 21.65 16.52
N ALA A 37 -12.08 22.27 17.23
CA ALA A 37 -13.49 22.03 17.01
C ALA A 37 -13.91 22.38 15.58
N LEU A 38 -13.41 23.51 15.05
CA LEU A 38 -13.63 23.90 13.66
C LEU A 38 -13.04 22.88 12.69
N GLY A 39 -11.79 22.45 12.91
CA GLY A 39 -11.14 21.42 12.07
C GLY A 39 -11.89 20.08 12.09
N THR A 40 -12.41 19.65 13.24
CA THR A 40 -13.26 18.45 13.33
C THR A 40 -14.57 18.64 12.56
N PHE A 41 -15.21 19.80 12.69
CA PHE A 41 -16.44 20.10 11.95
C PHE A 41 -16.22 20.09 10.43
N GLU A 42 -15.14 20.72 9.95
CA GLU A 42 -14.76 20.72 8.53
C GLU A 42 -14.46 19.31 8.01
N ALA A 43 -13.70 18.51 8.77
CA ALA A 43 -13.38 17.13 8.40
C ALA A 43 -14.63 16.24 8.30
N LEU A 44 -15.54 16.33 9.28
CA LEU A 44 -16.81 15.61 9.25
C LEU A 44 -17.70 16.10 8.10
N GLY A 45 -17.72 17.41 7.84
CA GLY A 45 -18.42 18.01 6.71
C GLY A 45 -17.91 17.51 5.36
N ALA A 46 -16.60 17.29 5.22
CA ALA A 46 -16.01 16.72 4.00
C ALA A 46 -16.45 15.26 3.77
N LEU A 47 -16.45 14.43 4.81
CA LEU A 47 -16.93 13.04 4.72
C LEU A 47 -18.44 12.96 4.45
N ALA A 48 -19.23 13.85 5.04
CA ALA A 48 -20.66 13.94 4.78
C ALA A 48 -20.94 14.38 3.34
N THR A 49 -20.18 15.36 2.81
CA THR A 49 -20.25 15.77 1.40
C THR A 49 -19.92 14.61 0.47
N LEU A 50 -18.90 13.81 0.79
CA LEU A 50 -18.56 12.62 0.00
C LEU A 50 -19.73 11.63 -0.08
N HIS A 51 -20.44 11.37 1.02
CA HIS A 51 -21.63 10.51 1.00
C HIS A 51 -22.80 11.14 0.24
N HIS A 52 -22.97 12.46 0.35
CA HIS A 52 -23.98 13.19 -0.43
C HIS A 52 -23.75 13.06 -1.93
N ASP A 53 -22.50 13.22 -2.38
CA ASP A 53 -22.12 13.10 -3.79
C ASP A 53 -22.16 11.64 -4.29
N GLN A 54 -21.99 10.68 -3.38
CA GLN A 54 -21.95 9.25 -3.66
C GLN A 54 -22.94 8.48 -2.77
N PRO A 55 -24.27 8.61 -3.00
CA PRO A 55 -25.29 8.06 -2.12
C PRO A 55 -25.31 6.51 -2.08
N GLU A 56 -24.72 5.85 -3.08
CA GLU A 56 -24.59 4.39 -3.12
C GLU A 56 -23.42 3.86 -2.26
N TRP A 57 -22.54 4.74 -1.77
CA TRP A 57 -21.41 4.37 -0.93
C TRP A 57 -21.88 4.18 0.51
N ALA A 58 -21.66 2.98 1.06
CA ALA A 58 -22.12 2.64 2.40
C ALA A 58 -21.15 3.12 3.49
N PHE A 59 -21.68 3.46 4.66
CA PHE A 59 -20.84 3.52 5.86
C PHE A 59 -20.48 2.09 6.29
N PRO A 60 -19.19 1.79 6.52
CA PRO A 60 -18.75 0.45 6.89
C PRO A 60 -19.13 0.11 8.34
N THR A 61 -19.29 -1.17 8.62
CA THR A 61 -19.47 -1.69 9.98
C THR A 61 -18.13 -2.20 10.49
N ILE A 62 -17.61 -1.59 11.56
CA ILE A 62 -16.41 -2.07 12.24
C ILE A 62 -16.86 -2.97 13.39
N ASP A 63 -16.59 -4.27 13.28
CA ASP A 63 -16.99 -5.27 14.27
C ASP A 63 -15.76 -5.95 14.87
N ALA A 64 -15.56 -5.79 16.19
CA ALA A 64 -14.46 -6.39 16.93
C ALA A 64 -14.46 -7.92 16.90
N HIS A 65 -15.62 -8.54 16.65
CA HIS A 65 -15.79 -9.99 16.57
C HIS A 65 -15.69 -10.53 15.15
N ALA A 66 -15.61 -9.67 14.13
CA ALA A 66 -15.44 -10.13 12.77
C ALA A 66 -14.07 -10.79 12.57
N GLU A 67 -14.08 -11.98 11.98
CA GLU A 67 -12.83 -12.69 11.64
C GLU A 67 -12.26 -12.27 10.29
N ALA A 68 -13.10 -11.69 9.44
CA ALA A 68 -12.78 -11.34 8.07
C ALA A 68 -13.29 -9.93 7.70
N LEU A 69 -12.59 -9.30 6.76
CA LEU A 69 -13.12 -8.18 5.99
C LEU A 69 -14.00 -8.74 4.88
N GLU A 70 -15.23 -8.25 4.78
CA GLU A 70 -16.18 -8.58 3.73
C GLU A 70 -16.64 -7.30 3.05
N ALA A 71 -16.50 -7.21 1.73
CA ALA A 71 -16.91 -6.05 0.96
C ALA A 71 -17.76 -6.46 -0.23
N LYS A 72 -18.97 -5.88 -0.32
CA LYS A 72 -19.92 -6.13 -1.40
C LYS A 72 -19.86 -5.03 -2.43
N GLY A 73 -19.46 -5.38 -3.65
CA GLY A 73 -19.29 -4.44 -4.75
C GLY A 73 -18.25 -3.36 -4.47
N ILE A 74 -17.08 -3.73 -3.93
CA ILE A 74 -15.97 -2.81 -3.72
C ILE A 74 -15.44 -2.29 -5.07
N GLY A 75 -15.28 -0.98 -5.16
CA GLY A 75 -14.71 -0.27 -6.31
C GLY A 75 -13.57 0.65 -5.88
N HIS A 76 -12.79 1.10 -6.85
CA HIS A 76 -11.72 2.07 -6.61
C HIS A 76 -12.32 3.49 -6.57
N PRO A 77 -12.22 4.23 -5.45
CA PRO A 77 -12.86 5.55 -5.29
C PRO A 77 -12.47 6.58 -6.36
N LEU A 78 -11.24 6.50 -6.87
CA LEU A 78 -10.73 7.43 -7.90
C LEU A 78 -11.08 7.03 -9.34
N LEU A 79 -11.77 5.90 -9.57
CA LEU A 79 -12.25 5.54 -10.90
C LEU A 79 -13.66 6.10 -11.12
N ALA A 80 -13.88 6.72 -12.27
CA ALA A 80 -15.18 7.21 -12.69
C ALA A 80 -16.20 6.07 -12.81
N ASP A 81 -17.44 6.33 -12.43
CA ASP A 81 -18.50 5.30 -12.34
C ASP A 81 -18.69 4.50 -13.63
N LYS A 82 -18.54 5.16 -14.79
CA LYS A 82 -18.70 4.55 -16.12
C LYS A 82 -17.68 3.45 -16.43
N VAL A 83 -16.49 3.51 -15.82
CA VAL A 83 -15.40 2.56 -16.05
C VAL A 83 -15.09 1.71 -14.81
N ARG A 84 -15.68 2.05 -13.67
CA ARG A 84 -15.45 1.37 -12.39
C ARG A 84 -16.17 0.02 -12.40
N VAL A 85 -15.40 -1.06 -12.28
CA VAL A 85 -15.95 -2.40 -12.09
C VAL A 85 -15.88 -2.77 -10.61
N ALA A 86 -17.06 -2.95 -10.01
CA ALA A 86 -17.21 -3.40 -8.64
C ALA A 86 -17.02 -4.92 -8.51
N ASN A 87 -16.37 -5.35 -7.43
CA ASN A 87 -16.06 -6.75 -7.13
C ASN A 87 -16.51 -7.14 -5.71
N GLU A 88 -16.72 -8.43 -5.47
CA GLU A 88 -16.98 -8.97 -4.14
C GLU A 88 -15.64 -9.44 -3.56
N VAL A 89 -15.32 -9.09 -2.31
CA VAL A 89 -14.04 -9.45 -1.69
C VAL A 89 -14.24 -9.93 -0.27
N GLN A 90 -13.56 -11.00 0.10
CA GLN A 90 -13.45 -11.52 1.46
C GLN A 90 -11.96 -11.72 1.80
N LEU A 91 -11.50 -11.16 2.93
CA LEU A 91 -10.14 -11.31 3.45
C LEU A 91 -10.20 -11.78 4.90
N GLY A 92 -9.78 -13.01 5.16
CA GLY A 92 -9.92 -13.69 6.45
C GLY A 92 -10.31 -15.15 6.23
N PRO A 93 -10.36 -15.99 7.28
CA PRO A 93 -10.14 -15.70 8.71
C PRO A 93 -8.66 -15.40 9.04
N PRO A 94 -8.28 -15.16 10.32
CA PRO A 94 -6.91 -14.82 10.71
C PRO A 94 -5.90 -15.87 10.26
N GLY A 95 -4.74 -15.43 9.77
CA GLY A 95 -3.74 -16.34 9.20
C GLY A 95 -4.10 -16.80 7.78
N SER A 96 -4.98 -16.09 7.07
CA SER A 96 -5.29 -16.35 5.67
C SER A 96 -4.96 -15.16 4.78
N PHE A 97 -4.84 -15.42 3.49
CA PHE A 97 -4.65 -14.36 2.51
C PHE A 97 -5.33 -14.66 1.18
N LEU A 98 -5.71 -13.58 0.50
CA LEU A 98 -6.24 -13.61 -0.85
C LEU A 98 -5.09 -13.54 -1.85
N LEU A 99 -4.93 -14.59 -2.65
CA LEU A 99 -3.96 -14.61 -3.74
C LEU A 99 -4.64 -14.15 -5.02
N VAL A 100 -4.24 -12.99 -5.53
CA VAL A 100 -4.78 -12.38 -6.74
C VAL A 100 -3.84 -12.66 -7.92
N THR A 101 -4.31 -13.49 -8.85
CA THR A 101 -3.58 -13.86 -10.07
C THR A 101 -4.24 -13.28 -11.33
N GLY A 102 -3.52 -13.31 -12.45
CA GLY A 102 -3.99 -12.79 -13.73
C GLY A 102 -2.90 -12.01 -14.47
N SER A 103 -3.20 -11.66 -15.73
CA SER A 103 -2.23 -10.98 -16.59
C SER A 103 -1.80 -9.62 -16.04
N ASN A 104 -0.68 -9.11 -16.58
CA ASN A 104 -0.40 -7.68 -16.51
C ASN A 104 -1.59 -6.93 -17.11
N MET A 105 -1.98 -5.81 -16.50
CA MET A 105 -3.12 -4.97 -16.92
C MET A 105 -4.53 -5.52 -16.59
N ALA A 106 -4.68 -6.72 -16.04
CA ALA A 106 -5.99 -7.30 -15.71
C ALA A 106 -6.70 -6.66 -14.50
N GLY A 107 -6.04 -5.73 -13.78
CA GLY A 107 -6.63 -5.00 -12.66
C GLY A 107 -6.19 -5.43 -11.26
N LYS A 108 -5.15 -6.29 -11.13
CA LYS A 108 -4.62 -6.76 -9.83
C LYS A 108 -4.26 -5.62 -8.87
N SER A 109 -3.34 -4.73 -9.28
CA SER A 109 -2.93 -3.57 -8.48
C SER A 109 -4.09 -2.62 -8.19
N THR A 110 -5.03 -2.48 -9.14
CA THR A 110 -6.24 -1.65 -8.96
C THR A 110 -7.14 -2.22 -7.86
N LEU A 111 -7.31 -3.54 -7.78
CA LEU A 111 -8.06 -4.19 -6.71
C LEU A 111 -7.40 -3.97 -5.34
N LEU A 112 -6.08 -4.18 -5.24
CA LEU A 112 -5.34 -3.95 -3.99
C LEU A 112 -5.44 -2.49 -3.55
N ARG A 113 -5.27 -1.53 -4.47
CA ARG A 113 -5.43 -0.09 -4.16
C ARG A 113 -6.86 0.26 -3.77
N ALA A 114 -7.86 -0.36 -4.40
CA ALA A 114 -9.26 -0.19 -4.01
C ALA A 114 -9.49 -0.67 -2.58
N LEU A 115 -8.98 -1.84 -2.20
CA LEU A 115 -9.05 -2.34 -0.83
C LEU A 115 -8.41 -1.35 0.15
N GLY A 116 -7.16 -0.94 -0.11
CA GLY A 116 -6.43 -0.01 0.76
C GLY A 116 -7.16 1.31 0.96
N LEU A 117 -7.63 1.95 -0.12
CA LEU A 117 -8.35 3.22 -0.04
C LEU A 117 -9.68 3.09 0.72
N ASN A 118 -10.44 2.02 0.50
CA ASN A 118 -11.70 1.80 1.23
C ASN A 118 -11.46 1.52 2.71
N ILE A 119 -10.39 0.82 3.08
CA ILE A 119 -10.00 0.62 4.48
C ILE A 119 -9.63 1.97 5.13
N VAL A 120 -8.88 2.83 4.43
CA VAL A 120 -8.53 4.17 4.93
C VAL A 120 -9.78 5.04 5.11
N LEU A 121 -10.71 5.03 4.14
CA LEU A 121 -11.99 5.74 4.27
C LEU A 121 -12.80 5.22 5.46
N ALA A 122 -12.86 3.90 5.65
CA ALA A 122 -13.53 3.28 6.78
C ALA A 122 -12.93 3.72 8.13
N GLN A 123 -11.60 3.71 8.25
CA GLN A 123 -10.90 4.13 9.46
C GLN A 123 -11.00 5.64 9.72
N ALA A 124 -11.21 6.44 8.67
CA ALA A 124 -11.51 7.86 8.80
C ALA A 124 -12.96 8.14 9.24
N GLY A 125 -13.83 7.12 9.30
CA GLY A 125 -15.25 7.26 9.60
C GLY A 125 -16.09 7.72 8.41
N GLY A 126 -15.56 7.60 7.19
CA GLY A 126 -16.23 7.99 5.95
C GLY A 126 -17.02 6.88 5.28
N PRO A 127 -17.82 7.21 4.26
CA PRO A 127 -18.44 6.22 3.38
C PRO A 127 -17.37 5.52 2.53
N VAL A 128 -17.55 4.23 2.28
CA VAL A 128 -16.69 3.43 1.41
C VAL A 128 -17.32 3.26 0.04
N CYS A 129 -16.49 3.20 -1.01
CA CYS A 129 -16.87 2.89 -2.38
C CYS A 129 -17.25 1.40 -2.52
N ALA A 130 -18.28 0.99 -1.80
CA ALA A 130 -18.88 -0.35 -1.79
C ALA A 130 -20.34 -0.24 -1.35
N ARG A 131 -21.17 -1.23 -1.72
CA ARG A 131 -22.57 -1.31 -1.28
C ARG A 131 -22.72 -1.73 0.19
N ALA A 132 -21.74 -2.48 0.68
CA ALA A 132 -21.62 -2.85 2.09
C ALA A 132 -20.16 -3.23 2.38
N MET A 133 -19.70 -2.94 3.59
CA MET A 133 -18.38 -3.38 4.06
C MET A 133 -18.43 -3.67 5.56
N LEU A 134 -17.97 -4.85 5.94
CA LEU A 134 -17.73 -5.29 7.31
C LEU A 134 -16.23 -5.50 7.45
N LEU A 135 -15.62 -5.03 8.53
CA LEU A 135 -14.21 -5.29 8.81
C LEU A 135 -13.93 -5.35 10.31
N PRO A 136 -12.97 -6.19 10.74
CA PRO A 136 -12.42 -6.06 12.07
C PRO A 136 -11.62 -4.76 12.23
N PRO A 137 -11.35 -4.35 13.47
CA PRO A 137 -10.31 -3.37 13.77
C PRO A 137 -8.97 -3.84 13.22
N VAL A 138 -8.51 -3.20 12.15
CA VAL A 138 -7.26 -3.54 11.47
C VAL A 138 -6.29 -2.37 11.46
N GLU A 139 -5.02 -2.69 11.29
CA GLU A 139 -4.00 -1.75 10.87
C GLU A 139 -3.53 -2.11 9.46
N LEU A 140 -3.62 -1.15 8.54
CA LEU A 140 -3.28 -1.35 7.14
C LEU A 140 -1.77 -1.17 6.92
N ALA A 141 -1.14 -2.16 6.29
CA ALA A 141 0.24 -2.04 5.82
C ALA A 141 0.33 -2.47 4.35
N THR A 142 1.12 -1.75 3.55
CA THR A 142 1.17 -1.99 2.10
C THR A 142 2.59 -2.01 1.57
N ALA A 143 2.88 -2.97 0.70
CA ALA A 143 4.03 -2.94 -0.19
C ALA A 143 3.51 -2.94 -1.63
N ILE A 144 2.98 -1.78 -2.04
CA ILE A 144 2.48 -1.54 -3.40
C ILE A 144 3.47 -0.62 -4.13
N ARG A 145 3.78 -0.92 -5.38
CA ARG A 145 4.69 -0.09 -6.19
C ARG A 145 4.05 1.27 -6.47
N VAL A 146 4.73 2.33 -6.06
CA VAL A 146 4.56 3.69 -6.59
C VAL A 146 5.61 3.82 -7.69
N GLN A 147 5.19 4.13 -8.92
CA GLN A 147 6.12 4.33 -10.03
C GLN A 147 6.96 5.56 -9.72
N ASP A 148 8.28 5.39 -9.56
CA ASP A 148 9.23 6.49 -9.48
C ASP A 148 10.48 6.17 -10.32
N SER A 149 11.11 7.26 -10.78
CA SER A 149 12.18 7.39 -11.78
C SER A 149 13.26 6.29 -11.81
N LEU A 150 13.69 5.95 -13.03
CA LEU A 150 14.57 4.83 -13.43
C LEU A 150 16.02 4.86 -12.93
N GLU A 151 16.40 5.73 -11.99
CA GLU A 151 17.82 6.07 -11.81
C GLU A 151 18.63 5.14 -10.90
N GLU A 152 18.05 4.25 -10.07
CA GLU A 152 18.87 3.41 -9.16
C GLU A 152 18.27 2.02 -8.82
N GLY A 153 18.56 1.00 -9.63
CA GLY A 153 18.03 -0.37 -9.44
C GLY A 153 18.38 -1.05 -8.10
N VAL A 154 19.53 -0.75 -7.49
CA VAL A 154 19.93 -1.30 -6.17
C VAL A 154 19.16 -0.63 -5.02
N SER A 155 18.94 0.69 -5.14
CA SER A 155 18.17 1.47 -4.16
C SER A 155 16.71 1.03 -4.12
N TYR A 156 16.13 0.65 -5.25
CA TYR A 156 14.74 0.16 -5.32
C TYR A 156 14.53 -1.15 -4.57
N PHE A 157 15.37 -2.16 -4.83
CA PHE A 157 15.27 -3.46 -4.17
C PHE A 157 15.44 -3.32 -2.65
N MET A 158 16.41 -2.49 -2.20
CA MET A 158 16.59 -2.23 -0.77
C MET A 158 15.43 -1.45 -0.16
N ALA A 159 14.83 -0.49 -0.87
CA ALA A 159 13.64 0.23 -0.41
C ALA A 159 12.41 -0.69 -0.32
N GLU A 160 12.26 -1.63 -1.26
CA GLU A 160 11.23 -2.67 -1.21
C GLU A 160 11.43 -3.61 -0.02
N LEU A 161 12.65 -4.08 0.22
CA LEU A 161 12.98 -4.89 1.40
C LEU A 161 12.73 -4.15 2.71
N ARG A 162 13.06 -2.86 2.79
CA ARG A 162 12.78 -2.04 3.99
C ARG A 162 11.28 -1.92 4.24
N ARG A 163 10.46 -1.73 3.20
CA ARG A 163 9.00 -1.71 3.31
C ARG A 163 8.45 -3.06 3.78
N LEU A 164 8.92 -4.17 3.21
CA LEU A 164 8.51 -5.51 3.63
C LEU A 164 8.91 -5.79 5.09
N LYS A 165 10.11 -5.34 5.50
CA LYS A 165 10.55 -5.42 6.88
C LYS A 165 9.59 -4.67 7.82
N GLN A 166 9.19 -3.45 7.48
CA GLN A 166 8.23 -2.68 8.29
C GLN A 166 6.88 -3.39 8.43
N VAL A 167 6.38 -4.01 7.35
CA VAL A 167 5.13 -4.80 7.38
C VAL A 167 5.27 -5.97 8.36
N VAL A 168 6.39 -6.70 8.29
CA VAL A 168 6.67 -7.84 9.19
C VAL A 168 6.81 -7.39 10.64
N GLU A 169 7.63 -6.38 10.93
CA GLU A 169 7.82 -5.85 12.29
C GLU A 169 6.49 -5.41 12.90
N ARG A 170 5.60 -4.79 12.09
CA ARG A 170 4.28 -4.37 12.56
C ARG A 170 3.35 -5.55 12.86
N ALA A 171 3.40 -6.63 12.08
CA ALA A 171 2.66 -7.85 12.37
C ALA A 171 3.06 -8.41 13.74
N GLU A 172 4.37 -8.52 13.98
CA GLU A 172 4.89 -9.04 15.24
C GLU A 172 4.57 -8.12 16.44
N GLU A 173 4.61 -6.80 16.27
CA GLU A 173 4.24 -5.86 17.34
C GLU A 173 2.77 -5.99 17.75
N LEU A 174 1.87 -6.12 16.77
CA LEU A 174 0.45 -6.29 17.02
C LEU A 174 0.16 -7.63 17.71
N GLU A 175 0.86 -8.71 17.31
CA GLU A 175 0.69 -10.03 17.92
C GLU A 175 1.29 -10.13 19.33
N ARG A 176 2.43 -9.46 19.60
CA ARG A 176 2.94 -9.34 20.97
C ARG A 176 2.02 -8.50 21.85
N GLY A 177 1.42 -7.45 21.28
CA GLY A 177 0.50 -6.55 21.97
C GLY A 177 -0.88 -7.16 22.25
N SER A 178 -1.36 -8.08 21.41
CA SER A 178 -2.60 -8.84 21.61
C SER A 178 -2.48 -9.85 22.76
N GLY A 179 -1.27 -10.33 23.06
CA GLY A 179 -0.97 -11.26 24.17
C GLY A 179 -0.69 -10.62 25.54
N VAL A 180 -0.44 -9.31 25.62
CA VAL A 180 -0.07 -8.61 26.87
C VAL A 180 -1.14 -7.58 27.23
N ARG A 181 -1.93 -7.86 28.27
CA ARG A 181 -2.73 -6.84 28.97
C ARG A 181 -1.76 -5.83 29.61
N SER A 182 -1.40 -4.78 28.88
CA SER A 182 -0.62 -3.68 29.44
C SER A 182 -1.51 -2.87 30.38
N GLN A 183 -1.29 -3.03 31.69
CA GLN A 183 -1.98 -2.26 32.73
C GLN A 183 -1.57 -0.78 32.80
N ASN A 184 -0.62 -0.32 31.97
CA ASN A 184 -0.08 1.03 32.05
C ASN A 184 -0.06 1.70 30.66
N SER A 185 -1.20 2.24 30.23
CA SER A 185 -1.23 3.16 29.07
C SER A 185 -2.36 4.18 29.24
N GLU A 186 -2.06 5.31 29.90
CA GLU A 186 -2.99 6.42 30.15
C GLU A 186 -3.25 7.31 28.91
N GLU A 187 -2.79 6.93 27.71
CA GLU A 187 -2.94 7.73 26.47
C GLU A 187 -3.61 7.00 25.30
N ALA A 188 -4.23 5.83 25.52
CA ALA A 188 -5.04 5.18 24.49
C ALA A 188 -6.51 5.61 24.59
N ALA A 189 -6.97 6.46 23.67
CA ALA A 189 -8.35 6.96 23.61
C ALA A 189 -9.43 5.90 23.33
N HIS A 190 -9.09 4.60 23.32
CA HIS A 190 -10.04 3.50 23.44
C HIS A 190 -9.35 2.27 24.05
N PRO A 191 -9.83 1.74 25.20
CA PRO A 191 -9.29 0.53 25.81
C PRO A 191 -9.77 -0.72 25.05
N ASP A 192 -8.89 -1.72 24.96
CA ASP A 192 -9.19 -3.16 24.88
C ASP A 192 -9.69 -3.84 23.59
N VAL A 193 -9.68 -3.20 22.41
CA VAL A 193 -9.97 -3.95 21.16
C VAL A 193 -8.68 -4.33 20.43
N PRO A 194 -8.28 -5.62 20.41
CA PRO A 194 -7.08 -6.05 19.71
C PRO A 194 -7.21 -5.75 18.22
N ARG A 195 -6.17 -5.13 17.65
CA ARG A 195 -6.10 -4.84 16.21
C ARG A 195 -5.26 -5.89 15.52
N ARG A 196 -5.65 -6.24 14.31
CA ARG A 196 -4.92 -7.17 13.44
C ARG A 196 -4.23 -6.43 12.31
N LEU A 197 -3.08 -6.92 11.87
CA LEU A 197 -2.48 -6.43 10.63
C LEU A 197 -3.30 -6.88 9.41
N LEU A 198 -3.68 -5.92 8.55
CA LEU A 198 -4.15 -6.18 7.20
C LEU A 198 -3.08 -5.75 6.20
N TYR A 199 -2.48 -6.69 5.48
CA TYR A 199 -1.41 -6.39 4.52
C TYR A 199 -1.88 -6.44 3.07
N LEU A 200 -1.30 -5.55 2.23
CA LEU A 200 -1.49 -5.56 0.77
C LEU A 200 -0.12 -5.60 0.08
N LEU A 201 0.21 -6.71 -0.57
CA LEU A 201 1.49 -6.93 -1.22
C LEU A 201 1.24 -7.02 -2.73
N ASP A 202 1.69 -6.01 -3.48
CA ASP A 202 1.51 -5.97 -4.92
C ASP A 202 2.82 -6.25 -5.62
N GLU A 203 2.94 -7.45 -6.20
CA GLU A 203 4.08 -7.79 -7.04
C GLU A 203 5.42 -7.52 -6.31
N ILE A 204 5.64 -8.22 -5.20
CA ILE A 204 6.81 -7.98 -4.33
C ILE A 204 8.10 -8.61 -4.89
N LEU A 205 9.23 -7.99 -4.54
CA LEU A 205 10.60 -8.45 -4.81
C LEU A 205 10.91 -8.61 -6.31
N HIS A 206 10.43 -7.70 -7.18
CA HIS A 206 10.86 -7.75 -8.59
C HIS A 206 12.30 -7.26 -8.73
N GLY A 207 13.00 -7.82 -9.72
CA GLY A 207 14.37 -7.44 -10.05
C GLY A 207 15.44 -8.36 -9.44
N THR A 208 15.04 -9.42 -8.73
CA THR A 208 15.93 -10.53 -8.34
C THR A 208 15.67 -11.79 -9.17
N ASN A 209 16.51 -12.81 -9.02
CA ASN A 209 16.33 -14.12 -9.63
C ASN A 209 14.95 -14.70 -9.27
N SER A 210 14.24 -15.21 -10.27
CA SER A 210 12.90 -15.80 -10.10
C SER A 210 12.83 -16.79 -8.95
N GLY A 211 13.82 -17.68 -8.78
CA GLY A 211 13.82 -18.67 -7.69
C GLY A 211 14.00 -18.04 -6.31
N GLU A 212 14.92 -17.08 -6.16
CA GLU A 212 15.13 -16.37 -4.89
C GLU A 212 13.90 -15.56 -4.48
N ARG A 213 13.24 -14.93 -5.46
CA ARG A 213 11.99 -14.19 -5.27
C ARG A 213 10.89 -15.08 -4.69
N GLN A 214 10.68 -16.27 -5.26
CA GLN A 214 9.66 -17.21 -4.78
C GLN A 214 9.91 -17.62 -3.32
N ILE A 215 11.16 -17.99 -3.01
CA ILE A 215 11.56 -18.40 -1.66
C ILE A 215 11.33 -17.27 -0.66
N ALA A 216 11.76 -16.05 -0.99
CA ALA A 216 11.62 -14.90 -0.10
C ALA A 216 10.15 -14.49 0.09
N ALA A 217 9.36 -14.40 -0.98
CA ALA A 217 7.95 -14.06 -0.90
C ALA A 217 7.17 -15.06 -0.05
N ARG A 218 7.39 -16.36 -0.28
CA ARG A 218 6.79 -17.45 0.51
C ARG A 218 7.13 -17.34 2.00
N ARG A 219 8.40 -17.10 2.35
CA ARG A 219 8.83 -16.94 3.75
C ARG A 219 8.17 -15.74 4.42
N ILE A 220 8.08 -14.61 3.73
CA ILE A 220 7.44 -13.40 4.26
C ILE A 220 5.95 -13.66 4.49
N ILE A 221 5.25 -14.22 3.50
CA ILE A 221 3.81 -14.50 3.61
C ILE A 221 3.54 -15.51 4.72
N ARG A 222 4.33 -16.59 4.80
CA ARG A 222 4.23 -17.58 5.88
C ARG A 222 4.39 -16.93 7.24
N HIS A 223 5.39 -16.07 7.40
CA HIS A 223 5.60 -15.36 8.65
C HIS A 223 4.40 -14.47 9.02
N LEU A 224 3.83 -13.73 8.06
CA LEU A 224 2.64 -12.91 8.30
C LEU A 224 1.42 -13.74 8.71
N ILE A 225 1.23 -14.91 8.08
CA ILE A 225 0.20 -15.90 8.45
C ILE A 225 0.41 -16.38 9.88
N ASP A 226 1.64 -16.71 10.26
CA ASP A 226 1.98 -17.20 11.60
C ASP A 226 1.75 -16.13 12.68
N GLN A 227 1.78 -14.84 12.33
CA GLN A 227 1.38 -13.72 13.21
C GLN A 227 -0.14 -13.44 13.21
N GLY A 228 -0.96 -14.32 12.61
CA GLY A 228 -2.41 -14.16 12.56
C GLY A 228 -2.89 -12.97 11.72
N ALA A 229 -2.03 -12.41 10.86
CA ALA A 229 -2.41 -11.33 9.95
C ALA A 229 -3.39 -11.81 8.88
N ILE A 230 -4.13 -10.88 8.29
CA ILE A 230 -4.92 -11.12 7.07
C ILE A 230 -4.37 -10.27 5.94
N GLY A 231 -4.54 -10.68 4.69
CA GLY A 231 -4.06 -9.82 3.61
C GLY A 231 -4.40 -10.25 2.20
N ALA A 232 -3.95 -9.44 1.24
CA ALA A 232 -4.05 -9.73 -0.18
C ALA A 232 -2.66 -9.64 -0.82
N VAL A 233 -2.35 -10.60 -1.68
CA VAL A 233 -1.09 -10.69 -2.41
C VAL A 233 -1.39 -10.79 -3.90
N SER A 234 -0.86 -9.88 -4.71
CA SER A 234 -0.86 -10.04 -6.16
C SER A 234 0.46 -10.68 -6.62
N THR A 235 0.38 -11.59 -7.58
CA THR A 235 1.57 -12.20 -8.17
C THR A 235 1.32 -12.77 -9.57
N HIS A 236 2.41 -12.98 -10.29
CA HIS A 236 2.46 -13.79 -11.52
C HIS A 236 2.87 -15.23 -11.27
N ASP A 237 3.36 -15.52 -10.07
CA ASP A 237 3.79 -16.84 -9.69
C ASP A 237 2.62 -17.68 -9.19
N LEU A 238 2.14 -18.58 -10.05
CA LEU A 238 1.03 -19.47 -9.74
C LEU A 238 1.43 -20.55 -8.71
N GLU A 239 2.72 -20.85 -8.56
CA GLU A 239 3.23 -21.87 -7.64
C GLU A 239 3.07 -21.47 -6.16
N LEU A 240 2.90 -20.17 -5.90
CA LEU A 240 2.66 -19.67 -4.55
C LEU A 240 1.35 -20.24 -3.96
N ALA A 241 0.35 -20.48 -4.82
CA ALA A 241 -0.94 -21.06 -4.42
C ALA A 241 -0.85 -22.56 -4.09
N SER A 242 0.01 -23.29 -4.80
CA SER A 242 0.16 -24.75 -4.68
C SER A 242 1.25 -25.16 -3.69
N THR A 243 1.97 -24.20 -3.12
CA THR A 243 2.96 -24.45 -2.08
C THR A 243 2.28 -25.07 -0.85
N PRO A 244 2.67 -26.28 -0.40
CA PRO A 244 1.99 -26.98 0.69
C PRO A 244 1.88 -26.17 1.99
N GLU A 245 2.88 -25.32 2.26
CA GLU A 245 2.91 -24.45 3.43
C GLU A 245 1.86 -23.33 3.41
N LEU A 246 1.41 -22.89 2.22
CA LEU A 246 0.50 -21.77 2.07
C LEU A 246 -0.90 -22.19 1.62
N ALA A 247 -1.03 -23.39 1.04
CA ALA A 247 -2.25 -23.86 0.38
C ALA A 247 -3.50 -23.78 1.28
N GLU A 248 -3.39 -24.17 2.55
CA GLU A 248 -4.52 -24.13 3.50
C GLU A 248 -4.96 -22.71 3.88
N ALA A 249 -4.02 -21.75 3.83
CA ALA A 249 -4.24 -20.34 4.16
C ALA A 249 -4.62 -19.49 2.94
N THR A 250 -4.57 -20.07 1.73
CA THR A 250 -4.72 -19.33 0.47
C THR A 250 -6.15 -19.36 -0.03
N VAL A 251 -6.75 -18.19 -0.20
CA VAL A 251 -7.96 -18.02 -1.00
C VAL A 251 -7.55 -17.52 -2.38
N ALA A 252 -7.53 -18.42 -3.37
CA ALA A 252 -7.10 -18.07 -4.73
C ALA A 252 -8.23 -17.41 -5.53
N VAL A 253 -7.92 -16.28 -6.13
CA VAL A 253 -8.78 -15.56 -7.08
C VAL A 253 -7.98 -15.09 -8.29
N HIS A 254 -8.67 -14.86 -9.39
CA HIS A 254 -8.04 -14.36 -10.61
C HIS A 254 -8.92 -13.39 -11.38
N PHE A 255 -8.24 -12.59 -12.19
CA PHE A 255 -8.84 -11.90 -13.32
C PHE A 255 -8.63 -12.72 -14.59
N ALA A 256 -9.62 -12.69 -15.48
CA ALA A 256 -9.56 -13.36 -16.77
C ALA A 256 -9.57 -12.34 -17.89
N GLU A 257 -9.01 -12.75 -19.02
CA GLU A 257 -9.02 -12.00 -20.27
C GLU A 257 -9.73 -12.80 -21.36
N ASP A 258 -10.39 -12.07 -22.25
CA ASP A 258 -11.01 -12.62 -23.44
C ASP A 258 -10.18 -12.21 -24.66
N PHE A 259 -9.63 -13.20 -25.34
CA PHE A 259 -8.88 -13.01 -26.57
C PHE A 259 -9.77 -13.37 -27.76
N ARG A 260 -10.02 -12.39 -28.62
CA ARG A 260 -10.82 -12.58 -29.84
C ARG A 260 -10.03 -12.15 -31.06
N ARG A 261 -10.04 -12.98 -32.09
CA ARG A 261 -9.63 -12.55 -33.43
C ARG A 261 -10.80 -11.86 -34.10
N THR A 262 -10.67 -10.56 -34.33
CA THR A 262 -11.66 -9.76 -35.06
C THR A 262 -11.17 -9.51 -36.49
N PRO A 263 -12.05 -9.12 -37.42
CA PRO A 263 -11.63 -8.70 -38.77
C PRO A 263 -10.66 -7.50 -38.77
N ALA A 264 -10.60 -6.72 -37.69
CA ALA A 264 -9.68 -5.61 -37.51
C ALA A 264 -8.34 -6.02 -36.86
N GLY A 265 -8.18 -7.29 -36.48
CA GLY A 265 -6.99 -7.83 -35.82
C GLY A 265 -7.29 -8.58 -34.52
N PRO A 266 -6.26 -9.19 -33.90
CA PRO A 266 -6.37 -9.77 -32.57
C PRO A 266 -6.64 -8.69 -31.52
N GLU A 267 -7.66 -8.89 -30.69
CA GLU A 267 -8.07 -7.99 -29.61
C GLU A 267 -8.07 -8.75 -28.28
N MET A 268 -7.50 -8.15 -27.24
CA MET A 268 -7.57 -8.64 -25.86
C MET A 268 -8.44 -7.71 -25.03
N ARG A 269 -9.48 -8.26 -24.40
CA ARG A 269 -10.42 -7.51 -23.56
C ARG A 269 -10.35 -8.00 -22.11
N PHE A 270 -10.45 -7.06 -21.19
CA PHE A 270 -10.52 -7.32 -19.75
C PHE A 270 -11.88 -6.83 -19.24
N ASP A 271 -12.61 -7.71 -18.55
CA ASP A 271 -13.87 -7.34 -17.91
C ASP A 271 -13.69 -6.89 -16.45
N TYR A 272 -12.47 -7.04 -15.92
CA TYR A 272 -12.08 -6.65 -14.55
C TYR A 272 -12.95 -7.28 -13.46
N LYS A 273 -13.53 -8.45 -13.73
CA LYS A 273 -14.32 -9.23 -12.77
C LYS A 273 -13.45 -10.27 -12.07
N LEU A 274 -13.47 -10.21 -10.74
CA LEU A 274 -12.80 -11.17 -9.88
C LEU A 274 -13.53 -12.52 -9.92
N ARG A 275 -12.77 -13.60 -10.08
CA ARG A 275 -13.28 -14.97 -10.16
C ARG A 275 -12.55 -15.87 -9.16
N PRO A 276 -13.22 -16.89 -8.60
CA PRO A 276 -12.54 -17.87 -7.74
C PRO A 276 -11.57 -18.74 -8.55
N GLY A 277 -10.51 -19.19 -7.89
CA GLY A 277 -9.49 -20.07 -8.47
C GLY A 277 -8.27 -19.32 -9.04
N ILE A 278 -7.31 -20.07 -9.54
CA ILE A 278 -6.05 -19.57 -10.12
C ILE A 278 -6.25 -19.32 -11.63
N ALA A 279 -5.60 -18.29 -12.16
CA ALA A 279 -5.59 -18.03 -13.61
C ALA A 279 -5.03 -19.23 -14.40
N THR A 280 -5.74 -19.65 -15.45
CA THR A 280 -5.37 -20.84 -16.26
C THR A 280 -4.64 -20.50 -17.56
N SER A 281 -4.52 -19.23 -17.94
CA SER A 281 -3.95 -18.78 -19.22
C SER A 281 -2.67 -17.96 -19.03
N THR A 282 -1.64 -18.28 -19.83
CA THR A 282 -0.41 -17.49 -19.95
C THR A 282 -0.49 -16.58 -21.19
N ASN A 283 -0.33 -15.27 -20.99
CA ASN A 283 -0.72 -14.26 -21.99
C ASN A 283 0.42 -13.57 -22.73
N ALA A 284 1.67 -13.80 -22.33
CA ALA A 284 2.82 -13.14 -22.96
C ALA A 284 2.85 -13.39 -24.48
N LEU A 285 2.57 -14.63 -24.91
CA LEU A 285 2.55 -15.01 -26.33
C LEU A 285 1.39 -14.34 -27.11
N LYS A 286 0.20 -14.21 -26.50
CA LYS A 286 -0.96 -13.56 -27.13
C LYS A 286 -0.77 -12.05 -27.24
N LEU A 287 -0.13 -11.43 -26.25
CA LEU A 287 0.26 -10.01 -26.28
C LEU A 287 1.31 -9.73 -27.36
N MET A 288 2.26 -10.64 -27.56
CA MET A 288 3.24 -10.54 -28.65
C MET A 288 2.56 -10.57 -30.02
N GLU A 289 1.57 -11.45 -30.22
CA GLU A 289 0.78 -11.51 -31.46
C GLU A 289 0.01 -10.21 -31.72
N ILE A 290 -0.59 -9.60 -30.68
CA ILE A 290 -1.29 -8.30 -30.80
C ILE A 290 -0.37 -7.16 -31.20
N ILE A 291 0.86 -7.16 -30.70
CA ILE A 291 1.87 -6.12 -31.01
C ILE A 291 2.52 -6.37 -32.39
N GLY A 292 2.17 -7.47 -33.08
CA GLY A 292 2.72 -7.81 -34.40
C GLY A 292 4.11 -8.45 -34.32
N LEU A 293 4.50 -8.97 -33.17
CA LEU A 293 5.70 -9.79 -33.02
C LEU A 293 5.36 -11.22 -33.41
N GLU A 294 5.66 -11.59 -34.66
CA GLU A 294 5.58 -12.97 -35.12
C GLU A 294 6.62 -13.83 -34.39
N VAL A 295 6.23 -14.40 -33.25
CA VAL A 295 6.99 -15.49 -32.63
C VAL A 295 6.66 -16.73 -33.43
N GLY A 296 7.50 -17.03 -34.43
CA GLY A 296 7.43 -18.30 -35.16
C GLY A 296 7.28 -19.44 -34.14
N THR A 297 6.30 -20.32 -34.38
CA THR A 297 5.92 -21.42 -33.49
C THR A 297 7.15 -22.09 -32.85
N MET A 298 7.48 -21.72 -31.61
CA MET A 298 8.35 -22.55 -30.80
C MET A 298 7.50 -23.74 -30.36
N VAL A 299 7.68 -24.85 -31.08
CA VAL A 299 7.28 -26.18 -30.64
C VAL A 299 7.77 -26.33 -29.21
N GLU A 300 6.85 -26.51 -28.26
CA GLU A 300 7.21 -26.90 -26.90
C GLU A 300 8.14 -28.11 -26.99
N PRO A 301 9.35 -28.07 -26.38
CA PRO A 301 10.20 -29.24 -26.40
C PRO A 301 9.49 -30.32 -25.59
N SER A 302 9.01 -31.36 -26.28
CA SER A 302 8.63 -32.62 -25.66
C SER A 302 9.79 -33.12 -24.80
N ALA A 303 9.44 -33.65 -23.62
CA ALA A 303 10.32 -33.98 -22.51
C ALA A 303 11.39 -35.07 -22.78
N GLU A 304 11.73 -35.39 -24.04
CA GLU A 304 12.63 -36.51 -24.39
C GLU A 304 13.99 -36.11 -24.97
N ASN A 305 14.28 -34.83 -25.20
CA ASN A 305 15.57 -34.41 -25.82
C ASN A 305 16.48 -33.53 -24.92
N GLY A 306 16.14 -33.35 -23.65
CA GLY A 306 16.89 -32.51 -22.70
C GLY A 306 18.26 -33.07 -22.26
N GLU A 307 18.50 -34.37 -22.37
CA GLU A 307 19.73 -34.99 -21.83
C GLU A 307 20.93 -34.99 -22.77
N ARG A 308 20.77 -34.67 -24.07
CA ARG A 308 21.88 -34.69 -25.03
C ARG A 308 22.56 -33.34 -25.28
N ARG A 309 21.94 -32.21 -24.88
CA ARG A 309 22.49 -30.86 -25.13
C ARG A 309 23.27 -30.26 -23.96
N THR A 310 23.11 -30.78 -22.75
CA THR A 310 23.84 -30.32 -21.55
C THR A 310 25.29 -30.80 -21.48
N ASN A 311 25.71 -31.78 -22.30
CA ASN A 311 27.10 -32.29 -22.30
C ASN A 311 28.04 -31.66 -23.34
N GLN A 312 27.60 -30.75 -24.21
CA GLN A 312 28.48 -30.11 -25.20
C GLN A 312 28.79 -28.62 -24.94
N LEU A 313 28.09 -27.97 -24.00
CA LEU A 313 28.31 -26.56 -23.66
C LEU A 313 29.20 -26.36 -22.43
N THR A 314 29.47 -27.42 -21.66
CA THR A 314 30.29 -27.35 -20.43
C THR A 314 31.80 -27.43 -20.69
N GLU A 315 32.24 -27.81 -21.90
CA GLU A 315 33.67 -27.95 -22.22
C GLU A 315 34.31 -26.74 -22.93
N ARG A 316 33.55 -25.70 -23.30
CA ARG A 316 34.07 -24.55 -24.06
C ARG A 316 34.17 -23.22 -23.31
N THR A 317 33.86 -23.18 -22.01
CA THR A 317 33.86 -21.93 -21.23
C THR A 317 34.77 -21.97 -19.99
N GLN A 318 35.81 -22.82 -20.00
CA GLN A 318 36.84 -22.85 -18.94
C GLN A 318 38.23 -22.32 -19.36
N SER A 319 38.37 -21.73 -20.55
CA SER A 319 39.66 -21.20 -21.02
C SER A 319 39.58 -19.78 -21.57
N ALA A 320 39.08 -18.83 -20.78
CA ALA A 320 39.41 -17.42 -20.97
C ALA A 320 39.05 -16.61 -19.72
N ILE A 321 39.90 -15.63 -19.40
CA ILE A 321 39.68 -14.53 -18.43
C ILE A 321 40.15 -14.85 -16.99
N PHE A 322 41.47 -14.93 -16.83
CA PHE A 322 42.13 -14.40 -15.62
C PHE A 322 43.47 -13.74 -16.01
N ARG A 323 43.51 -12.40 -15.97
CA ARG A 323 44.75 -11.62 -15.83
C ARG A 323 44.46 -10.42 -14.92
N PRO A 324 45.28 -10.17 -13.89
CA PRO A 324 45.12 -9.02 -13.01
C PRO A 324 45.92 -7.83 -13.54
N GLN A 325 45.39 -6.61 -13.41
CA GLN A 325 46.19 -5.38 -13.54
C GLN A 325 45.88 -4.42 -12.38
N GLN A 326 46.93 -4.12 -11.62
CA GLN A 326 47.03 -3.04 -10.64
C GLN A 326 47.11 -1.67 -11.33
N ARG A 327 46.50 -0.63 -10.72
CA ARG A 327 47.16 0.65 -10.35
C ARG A 327 46.17 1.65 -9.71
N ASP A 328 46.41 1.94 -8.43
CA ASP A 328 46.81 3.26 -7.88
C ASP A 328 46.22 4.56 -8.49
N ARG A 329 45.38 5.30 -7.75
CA ARG A 329 45.75 6.47 -6.89
C ARG A 329 44.60 7.48 -6.64
N ASN A 330 44.62 8.00 -5.40
CA ASN A 330 44.19 9.31 -4.87
C ASN A 330 42.69 9.67 -4.86
N ARG A 331 42.04 9.82 -3.69
CA ARG A 331 42.12 10.84 -2.59
C ARG A 331 41.39 12.16 -2.88
N GLU A 332 40.50 12.46 -1.92
CA GLU A 332 39.97 13.77 -1.47
C GLU A 332 38.73 14.36 -2.15
N ALA A 333 37.60 14.31 -1.43
CA ALA A 333 36.84 15.51 -1.04
C ALA A 333 35.93 15.19 0.17
N LEU A 334 36.22 15.87 1.28
CA LEU A 334 35.47 15.94 2.53
C LEU A 334 34.39 17.04 2.45
N CYS A 335 33.32 16.86 3.23
CA CYS A 335 32.48 17.88 3.89
C CYS A 335 31.66 18.88 3.04
N TYR A 336 30.35 18.63 2.96
CA TYR A 336 29.24 19.61 3.14
C TYR A 336 27.94 18.78 2.99
N ASN A 337 27.05 18.60 3.96
CA ASN A 337 26.12 19.62 4.43
C ASN A 337 25.28 19.05 5.61
N ASP A 338 25.85 19.04 6.81
CA ASP A 338 25.08 18.94 8.06
C ASP A 338 24.61 20.35 8.44
N SER A 339 23.42 20.78 8.00
CA SER A 339 22.73 21.94 8.62
C SER A 339 21.22 22.07 8.38
N ILE A 340 20.53 21.07 7.82
CA ILE A 340 19.06 21.17 7.59
C ILE A 340 18.25 20.20 8.48
N HIS A 341 18.89 19.30 9.22
CA HIS A 341 18.20 18.28 10.02
C HIS A 341 17.76 18.69 11.43
N ASP A 342 18.22 19.83 11.97
CA ASP A 342 17.90 20.21 13.35
C ASP A 342 16.72 21.20 13.50
N THR A 343 16.34 21.91 12.43
CA THR A 343 15.23 22.90 12.51
C THR A 343 13.85 22.26 12.33
N VAL A 344 13.75 21.07 11.72
CA VAL A 344 12.47 20.36 11.50
C VAL A 344 12.10 19.47 12.68
N ARG A 345 13.07 19.03 13.48
CA ARG A 345 12.82 18.18 14.67
C ARG A 345 12.18 18.91 15.84
N GLN A 346 12.41 20.22 15.97
CA GLN A 346 11.89 20.99 17.12
C GLN A 346 10.52 21.63 16.90
N ARG A 347 9.97 21.67 15.67
CA ARG A 347 8.65 22.31 15.40
C ARG A 347 7.54 21.38 14.92
N GLY A 348 7.84 20.12 14.56
CA GLY A 348 6.81 19.13 14.17
C GLY A 348 6.01 18.52 15.32
N GLY A 349 6.51 18.63 16.56
CA GLY A 349 5.89 18.01 17.75
C GLY A 349 4.73 18.80 18.39
N ALA A 350 4.37 19.96 17.84
CA ALA A 350 3.39 20.88 18.45
C ALA A 350 1.96 20.77 17.85
N TYR A 351 1.78 20.11 16.70
CA TYR A 351 0.45 19.99 16.06
C TYR A 351 -0.34 18.74 16.46
N ALA A 352 0.35 17.64 16.81
CA ALA A 352 -0.32 16.37 17.15
C ALA A 352 -0.86 16.29 18.60
N ARG A 353 -0.40 17.17 19.50
CA ARG A 353 -0.78 17.13 20.92
C ARG A 353 -2.07 17.87 21.26
N VAL A 354 -2.71 18.47 20.26
CA VAL A 354 -3.81 19.41 20.51
C VAL A 354 -5.17 18.77 20.16
N PHE A 355 -5.31 17.95 19.12
CA PHE A 355 -6.64 17.64 18.56
C PHE A 355 -7.53 16.59 19.27
N GLY A 356 -7.10 15.84 20.28
CA GLY A 356 -7.98 14.82 20.92
C GLY A 356 -8.54 13.76 19.94
N VAL A 357 -8.05 13.77 18.70
CA VAL A 357 -8.16 12.76 17.66
C VAL A 357 -6.74 12.22 17.55
N LEU A 358 -6.61 10.90 17.69
CA LEU A 358 -5.36 10.14 17.84
C LEU A 358 -4.22 10.62 16.91
N PRO A 359 -2.94 10.50 17.33
CA PRO A 359 -1.80 10.64 16.43
C PRO A 359 -1.79 9.43 15.50
N TRP A 360 -2.49 9.52 14.37
CA TRP A 360 -2.25 8.61 13.25
C TRP A 360 -0.95 9.03 12.60
N GLY A 361 0.08 8.20 12.80
CA GLY A 361 1.41 8.40 12.27
C GLY A 361 1.42 8.33 10.75
N ALA A 362 1.11 9.44 10.09
CA ALA A 362 1.72 9.77 8.82
C ALA A 362 3.19 10.14 9.10
N ARG A 363 4.03 9.14 9.37
CA ARG A 363 5.47 9.29 9.10
C ARG A 363 5.62 9.19 7.59
N ALA A 364 5.99 10.32 7.01
CA ALA A 364 6.24 10.64 5.61
C ALA A 364 6.49 9.46 4.65
N PHE A 365 5.84 9.60 3.49
CA PHE A 365 6.09 9.00 2.16
C PHE A 365 7.47 8.39 1.91
#